data_AF-A0ABD8B123-F1
#
_entry.id   AF-A0ABD8B123-F1
#
_cell.length_a   1.000
_cell.length_b   1.000
_cell.length_c   1.000
_cell.angle_alpha   90.00
_cell.angle_beta   90.00
_cell.angle_gamma   90.00
#
_symmetry.space_group_name_H-M   'P 1'
#
loop_
_entity.id
_entity.type
_entity.pdbx_description
1 polymer ?
#
loop_
_entity_poly.entity_id
_entity_poly.type
_entity_poly.pdbx_seq_one_letter_code
_entity_poly.pdbx_strand_id
1 'polypeptide(L)' 'MENKETFNLVTHEYERYRPLYPSEMFDEIFTYLNLSKEGSILEIGCGTGQAQADW' A
#
# COMPACT_ATOMS: atom_id res chain seq x y z
N MET A 1 4.85 -22.26 9.19
CA MET A 1 5.00 -20.89 8.66
C MET A 1 6.13 -20.24 9.45
N GLU A 2 7.37 -20.59 9.12
CA GLU A 2 8.53 -19.98 9.76
C GLU A 2 8.58 -18.51 9.30
N ASN A 3 8.86 -17.57 10.20
CA ASN A 3 9.00 -16.13 9.95
C ASN A 3 7.74 -15.27 9.70
N LYS A 4 6.51 -15.74 9.99
CA LYS A 4 5.30 -14.91 9.79
C LYS A 4 5.26 -13.59 10.59
N GLU A 5 6.04 -13.50 11.67
CA GLU A 5 6.07 -12.32 12.55
C GLU A 5 7.29 -11.41 12.34
N THR A 6 8.23 -11.75 11.44
CA THR A 6 9.50 -11.00 11.34
C THR A 6 9.30 -9.56 10.90
N PHE A 7 8.27 -9.27 10.10
CA PHE A 7 7.91 -7.91 9.72
C PHE A 7 7.59 -7.02 10.93
N ASN A 8 6.94 -7.59 11.96
CA ASN A 8 6.53 -6.85 13.16
C ASN A 8 7.73 -6.32 13.96
N LEU A 9 8.93 -6.86 13.74
CA LEU A 9 10.14 -6.46 14.44
C LEU A 9 10.81 -5.21 13.84
N VAL A 10 10.41 -4.78 12.64
CA VAL A 10 11.11 -3.75 11.87
C VAL A 10 10.16 -2.74 11.19
N THR A 11 8.92 -2.62 11.68
CA THR A 11 7.88 -1.78 11.05
C THR A 11 8.26 -0.31 10.98
N HIS A 12 8.93 0.23 12.01
CA HIS A 12 9.38 1.62 12.06
C HIS A 12 10.50 1.92 11.07
N GLU A 13 11.48 1.03 10.96
CA GLU A 13 12.59 1.13 10.02
C GLU A 13 12.08 0.98 8.59
N TYR A 14 11.17 0.03 8.37
CA TYR A 14 10.51 -0.16 7.09
C TYR A 14 9.77 1.10 6.64
N GLU A 15 8.95 1.69 7.51
CA GLU A 15 8.23 2.94 7.21
C GLU A 15 9.19 4.10 6.95
N ARG A 16 10.29 4.21 7.72
CA ARG A 16 11.27 5.29 7.59
C ARG A 16 12.01 5.27 6.25
N TYR A 17 12.32 4.09 5.72
CA TYR A 17 13.19 3.95 4.55
C TYR A 17 12.44 3.61 3.26
N ARG A 18 11.18 3.15 3.34
CA ARG A 18 10.42 2.87 2.13
C ARG A 18 9.99 4.17 1.44
N PRO A 19 10.20 4.31 0.13
CA PRO A 19 9.65 5.42 -0.64
C PRO A 19 8.11 5.43 -0.58
N LEU A 20 7.52 6.63 -0.59
CA LEU A 20 6.09 6.79 -0.79
C LEU A 20 5.70 6.43 -2.24
N TYR A 21 4.44 6.05 -2.43
CA TYR A 21 3.85 5.92 -3.74
C TYR A 21 3.49 7.32 -4.28
N PRO A 22 3.90 7.68 -5.50
CA PRO A 22 3.45 8.92 -6.14
C PRO A 22 1.94 8.83 -6.46
N SER A 23 1.22 9.95 -6.36
CA SER A 23 -0.22 10.02 -6.67
C SER A 23 -0.55 9.54 -8.08
N GLU A 24 0.33 9.85 -9.05
CA GLU A 24 0.18 9.54 -10.46
C GLU A 24 0.10 8.04 -10.72
N MET A 25 0.73 7.22 -9.87
CA MET A 25 0.62 5.77 -9.95
C MET A 25 -0.81 5.28 -9.69
N PHE A 26 -1.52 5.87 -8.72
CA PHE A 26 -2.90 5.49 -8.41
C PHE A 26 -3.86 5.97 -9.50
N ASP A 27 -3.65 7.17 -10.04
CA ASP A 27 -4.41 7.71 -11.16
C ASP A 27 -4.35 6.78 -12.39
N GLU A 28 -3.15 6.27 -12.71
CA GLU A 28 -2.96 5.31 -13.80
C GLU A 28 -3.67 3.98 -13.54
N ILE A 29 -3.60 3.44 -12.31
CA ILE A 29 -4.28 2.19 -11.93
C ILE A 29 -5.80 2.34 -12.05
N PHE A 30 -6.37 3.43 -11.52
CA PHE A 30 -7.82 3.67 -11.59
C PHE A 30 -8.29 3.88 -13.02
N THR A 31 -7.52 4.60 -13.83
CA THR A 31 -7.79 4.78 -15.26
C THR A 31 -7.75 3.45 -16.00
N TYR A 32 -6.70 2.64 -15.79
CA TYR A 32 -6.51 1.37 -16.48
C TYR A 32 -7.61 0.35 -16.15
N LEU A 33 -8.01 0.27 -14.88
CA LEU A 33 -9.04 -0.66 -14.41
C LEU A 33 -10.46 -0.11 -14.56
N ASN A 34 -10.62 1.14 -15.00
CA ASN A 34 -11.88 1.88 -15.04
C ASN A 34 -12.63 1.80 -13.69
N LEU A 35 -11.87 1.98 -12.60
CA LEU A 35 -12.39 1.98 -11.23
C LEU A 35 -12.84 3.40 -10.86
N SER A 36 -13.97 3.48 -10.16
CA SER A 36 -14.45 4.72 -9.57
C SER A 36 -14.11 4.76 -8.08
N LYS A 37 -14.11 5.96 -7.49
CA LYS A 37 -13.80 6.15 -6.05
C LYS A 37 -14.80 5.48 -5.11
N GLU A 38 -15.95 5.04 -5.63
CA GLU A 38 -16.99 4.34 -4.88
C GLU A 38 -16.77 2.81 -4.82
N GLY A 39 -15.75 2.28 -5.50
CA GLY A 39 -15.41 0.87 -5.49
C GLY A 39 -14.70 0.42 -4.20
N SER A 40 -14.99 -0.80 -3.74
CA SER A 40 -14.29 -1.43 -2.62
C SER A 40 -12.99 -2.10 -3.09
N ILE A 41 -11.87 -1.78 -2.46
CA ILE A 41 -10.54 -2.32 -2.77
C ILE A 41 -10.03 -3.15 -1.58
N LEU A 42 -9.41 -4.29 -1.87
CA LEU A 42 -8.67 -5.10 -0.89
C LEU A 42 -7.18 -5.02 -1.19
N GLU A 43 -6.40 -4.49 -0.25
CA GLU A 43 -4.94 -4.57 -0.30
C GLU A 43 -4.47 -5.83 0.44
N ILE A 44 -3.73 -6.70 -0.24
CA ILE A 44 -3.12 -7.89 0.35
C ILE A 44 -1.68 -7.58 0.68
N GLY A 45 -1.32 -7.68 1.97
CA GLY A 45 0.04 -7.36 2.43
C GLY A 45 0.32 -5.86 2.54
N CYS A 46 -0.62 -5.11 3.14
CA CYS A 46 -0.58 -3.64 3.22
C CYS A 46 0.61 -3.02 3.98
N GLY A 47 1.41 -3.84 4.67
CA GLY A 47 2.49 -3.37 5.51
C GLY A 47 1.97 -2.31 6.50
N THR A 48 2.54 -1.11 6.45
CA THR A 48 2.15 0.04 7.28
C THR A 48 1.09 0.95 6.64
N GLY A 49 0.48 0.58 5.50
CA GLY A 49 -0.72 1.24 4.96
C GLY A 49 -0.52 2.48 4.07
N GLN A 50 0.67 2.70 3.50
CA GLN A 50 0.94 3.87 2.63
C GLN A 50 0.05 3.90 1.39
N ALA A 51 -0.38 2.74 0.88
CA ALA A 51 -1.16 2.69 -0.34
C ALA A 51 -2.59 3.20 -0.19
N GLN A 52 -3.08 3.47 1.03
CA GLN A 52 -4.39 4.10 1.27
C GLN A 52 -4.31 5.51 1.86
N ALA A 53 -3.11 6.04 2.11
CA ALA A 53 -2.98 7.28 2.86
C ALA A 53 -3.56 8.50 2.11
N ASP A 54 -3.55 8.51 0.77
CA ASP A 54 -3.61 9.76 0.00
C ASP A 54 -4.41 9.75 -1.34
N TRP A 55 -5.33 8.81 -1.60
CA TRP A 55 -6.18 8.83 -2.83
C TRP A 55 -7.69 8.99 -2.60
#